data_AF-A0A8H9KIU2-F1
#
_entry.id   AF-A0A8H9KIU2-F1
#
_cell.length_a   1.000
_cell.length_b   1.000
_cell.length_c   1.000
_cell.angle_alpha   90.00
_cell.angle_beta   90.00
_cell.angle_gamma   90.00
#
_symmetry.space_group_name_H-M   'P 1'
#
loop_
_entity.id
_entity.type
_entity.pdbx_description
1 polymer ?
#
loop_
_entity_poly.entity_id
_entity_poly.type
_entity_poly.pdbx_seq_one_letter_code
_entity_poly.pdbx_strand_id
1 'polypeptide(L)'
;MKSMSKQVKSIFVKLVAALALAFACVAVAQTFANNSTSQTVQAAKKKMSKKEKAAKRWIAMRESGGSYTARNGSCYGKYQLLIGYLHGDLSPKNQERTADRYVYGRYGSWVNAKRFWLAHNWY
;
A
#
# COMPACT_ATOMS: atom_id res chain seq x y z
N MET A 1 10.71 -20.09 -46.05
CA MET A 1 11.08 -18.95 -46.91
C MET A 1 10.57 -17.66 -46.30
N LYS A 2 11.48 -16.72 -46.03
CA LYS A 2 11.37 -15.26 -46.28
C LYS A 2 10.17 -14.51 -45.65
N SER A 3 10.34 -13.76 -44.55
CA SER A 3 10.82 -12.36 -44.48
C SER A 3 9.72 -11.29 -44.60
N MET A 4 9.68 -10.38 -43.62
CA MET A 4 9.29 -8.95 -43.70
C MET A 4 7.79 -8.63 -43.95
N SER A 5 7.15 -7.56 -43.44
CA SER A 5 7.61 -6.21 -43.04
C SER A 5 6.47 -5.37 -42.40
N LYS A 6 6.86 -4.44 -41.50
CA LYS A 6 6.42 -3.02 -41.33
C LYS A 6 4.93 -2.73 -40.97
N GLN A 7 4.64 -2.29 -39.73
CA GLN A 7 4.56 -0.87 -39.25
C GLN A 7 3.53 0.01 -39.99
N VAL A 8 2.37 0.34 -39.37
CA VAL A 8 1.65 1.63 -39.50
C VAL A 8 0.71 1.85 -38.29
N LYS A 9 1.00 2.88 -37.46
CA LYS A 9 0.13 3.93 -36.86
C LYS A 9 -1.32 3.55 -36.45
N SER A 10 -1.97 4.03 -35.40
CA SER A 10 -1.71 4.89 -34.24
C SER A 10 -3.11 5.18 -33.66
N ILE A 11 -3.26 5.11 -32.32
CA ILE A 11 -4.25 5.82 -31.48
C ILE A 11 -5.75 5.49 -31.72
N PHE A 12 -6.44 4.97 -30.69
CA PHE A 12 -7.54 5.69 -30.01
C PHE A 12 -8.01 4.93 -28.75
N VAL A 13 -7.70 5.56 -27.60
CA VAL A 13 -8.47 5.66 -26.36
C VAL A 13 -9.11 4.39 -25.78
N LYS A 14 -8.43 3.82 -24.78
CA LYS A 14 -8.97 2.98 -23.70
C LYS A 14 -9.35 3.93 -22.54
N LEU A 15 -10.36 3.71 -21.70
CA LEU A 15 -11.08 2.50 -21.31
C LEU A 15 -12.33 2.96 -20.52
N VAL A 16 -13.50 2.43 -20.86
CA VAL A 16 -14.72 2.51 -20.05
C VAL A 16 -14.76 1.29 -19.13
N ALA A 17 -15.22 1.53 -17.90
CA ALA A 17 -15.41 0.54 -16.84
C ALA A 17 -16.38 -0.59 -17.22
N ALA A 18 -16.14 -1.80 -16.71
CA ALA A 18 -17.09 -2.51 -15.84
C ALA A 18 -16.64 -3.95 -15.54
N LEU A 19 -16.99 -4.34 -14.33
CA LEU A 19 -16.82 -5.59 -13.63
C LEU A 19 -17.61 -6.75 -14.28
N ALA A 20 -16.98 -7.92 -14.46
CA ALA A 20 -17.62 -9.23 -14.22
C ALA A 20 -16.58 -10.36 -14.15
N LEU A 21 -16.90 -11.30 -13.26
CA LEU A 21 -16.11 -12.38 -12.68
C LEU A 21 -16.02 -13.60 -13.62
N ALA A 22 -14.84 -14.21 -13.78
CA ALA A 22 -14.71 -15.61 -14.19
C ALA A 22 -13.42 -16.23 -13.62
N PHE A 23 -13.61 -17.33 -12.90
CA PHE A 23 -12.63 -18.10 -12.15
C PHE A 23 -11.63 -18.84 -13.06
N ALA A 24 -10.35 -18.70 -12.74
CA ALA A 24 -9.36 -19.77 -12.90
C ALA A 24 -8.41 -19.71 -11.71
N CYS A 25 -8.56 -20.66 -10.80
CA CYS A 25 -7.66 -20.86 -9.67
C CYS A 25 -6.29 -21.29 -10.18
N VAL A 26 -5.31 -20.39 -10.11
CA VAL A 26 -3.91 -20.77 -10.12
C VAL A 26 -3.41 -20.66 -8.70
N ALA A 27 -3.33 -21.80 -8.03
CA ALA A 27 -2.58 -21.94 -6.79
C ALA A 27 -1.08 -21.83 -7.13
N VAL A 28 -0.52 -20.63 -6.98
CA VAL A 28 0.93 -20.49 -6.88
C VAL A 28 1.30 -20.78 -5.42
N ALA A 29 1.80 -21.99 -5.19
CA ALA A 29 2.54 -22.32 -3.99
C ALA A 29 3.91 -21.62 -4.07
N GLN A 30 3.99 -20.42 -3.48
CA GLN A 30 5.28 -19.80 -3.21
C GLN A 30 5.85 -20.40 -1.93
N THR A 31 7.00 -21.05 -2.05
CA THR A 31 7.76 -21.60 -0.94
C THR A 31 8.22 -20.48 -0.01
N PHE A 32 7.84 -20.59 1.26
CA PHE A 32 8.16 -19.64 2.32
C PHE A 32 9.47 -20.06 2.99
N ALA A 33 10.53 -19.26 2.82
CA ALA A 33 11.65 -19.29 3.74
C ALA A 33 11.22 -18.58 5.04
N ASN A 34 10.88 -19.38 6.06
CA ASN A 34 10.73 -18.93 7.43
C ASN A 34 12.05 -18.33 7.91
N ASN A 35 12.02 -17.09 8.35
CA ASN A 35 13.03 -16.59 9.25
C ASN A 35 12.36 -15.80 10.36
N SER A 36 11.84 -16.56 11.33
CA SER A 36 11.48 -16.07 12.65
C SER A 36 12.76 -15.67 13.36
N THR A 37 12.94 -14.39 13.61
CA THR A 37 13.79 -13.92 14.71
C THR A 37 12.99 -12.89 15.49
N SER A 38 12.48 -13.34 16.64
CA SER A 38 12.12 -12.49 17.76
C SER A 38 13.27 -11.51 18.02
N GLN A 39 13.01 -10.22 17.88
CA GLN A 39 13.81 -9.18 18.54
C GLN A 39 12.85 -8.16 19.16
N THR A 40 12.50 -8.48 20.40
CA THR A 40 12.16 -7.57 21.46
C THR A 40 13.04 -6.32 21.45
N VAL A 41 12.37 -5.16 21.44
CA VAL A 41 12.75 -3.84 21.99
C VAL A 41 14.25 -3.61 22.28
N GLN A 42 14.90 -2.82 21.42
CA GLN A 42 16.03 -1.96 21.79
C GLN A 42 16.05 -0.74 20.87
N ALA A 43 15.84 0.42 21.50
CA ALA A 43 15.75 1.73 20.89
C ALA A 43 17.14 2.25 20.48
N ALA A 44 17.40 2.28 19.17
CA ALA A 44 18.37 3.17 18.54
C ALA A 44 18.11 3.19 17.02
N LYS A 45 17.54 4.29 16.51
CA LYS A 45 17.45 4.65 15.07
C LYS A 45 17.31 3.48 14.08
N LYS A 46 16.38 2.54 14.31
CA LYS A 46 16.13 1.44 13.37
C LYS A 46 15.44 2.01 12.13
N LYS A 47 16.24 2.44 11.15
CA LYS A 47 15.77 2.89 9.84
C LYS A 47 14.88 1.77 9.29
N MET A 48 13.61 2.07 9.00
CA MET A 48 12.67 1.10 8.44
C MET A 48 13.34 0.30 7.33
N SER A 49 13.13 -1.03 7.34
CA SER A 49 13.66 -1.91 6.31
C SER A 49 13.13 -1.49 4.92
N LYS A 50 13.84 -1.89 3.85
CA LYS A 50 13.38 -1.61 2.47
C LYS A 50 11.96 -2.14 2.23
N LYS A 51 11.63 -3.32 2.79
CA LYS A 51 10.30 -3.94 2.68
C LYS A 51 9.22 -3.13 3.40
N GLU A 52 9.51 -2.67 4.63
CA GLU A 52 8.59 -1.82 5.39
C GLU A 52 8.28 -0.52 4.65
N LYS A 53 9.29 0.16 4.10
CA LYS A 53 9.10 1.38 3.32
C LYS A 53 8.30 1.14 2.04
N ALA A 54 8.59 0.04 1.35
CA ALA A 54 7.84 -0.34 0.14
C ALA A 54 6.37 -0.62 0.45
N ALA A 55 6.08 -1.30 1.56
CA ALA A 55 4.72 -1.56 2.02
C ALA A 55 4.00 -0.26 2.43
N LYS A 56 4.64 0.60 3.21
CA LYS A 56 4.11 1.93 3.59
C LYS A 56 3.78 2.79 2.38
N ARG A 57 4.69 2.86 1.40
CA ARG A 57 4.44 3.60 0.15
C ARG A 57 3.30 2.99 -0.65
N TRP A 58 3.22 1.66 -0.71
CA TRP A 58 2.16 0.97 -1.43
C TRP A 58 0.79 1.27 -0.84
N ILE A 59 0.63 1.19 0.49
CA ILE A 59 -0.62 1.55 1.17
C ILE A 59 -0.96 3.02 0.89
N ALA A 60 -0.04 3.94 1.13
CA ALA A 60 -0.28 5.37 0.87
C ALA A 60 -0.75 5.67 -0.58
N MET A 61 -0.21 4.96 -1.57
CA MET A 61 -0.63 5.11 -2.95
C MET A 61 -2.05 4.61 -3.20
N ARG A 62 -2.47 3.52 -2.53
CA ARG A 62 -3.83 2.96 -2.65
C ARG A 62 -4.87 3.80 -1.90
N GLU A 63 -4.49 4.34 -0.75
CA GLU A 63 -5.38 5.14 0.10
C GLU A 63 -5.67 6.52 -0.52
N SER A 64 -4.66 7.20 -1.05
CA SER A 64 -4.84 8.59 -1.51
C SER A 64 -3.98 9.02 -2.70
N GLY A 65 -3.30 8.08 -3.37
CA GLY A 65 -2.26 8.42 -4.34
C GLY A 65 -1.01 9.05 -3.70
N GLY A 66 -0.87 9.00 -2.36
CA GLY A 66 0.23 9.59 -1.62
C GLY A 66 0.05 11.07 -1.22
N SER A 67 -1.14 11.66 -1.42
CA SER A 67 -1.40 13.07 -1.12
C SER A 67 -1.64 13.31 0.38
N TYR A 68 -0.88 14.23 0.98
CA TYR A 68 -1.07 14.66 2.37
C TYR A 68 -2.31 15.53 2.60
N THR A 69 -3.01 15.93 1.54
CA THR A 69 -4.18 16.83 1.61
C THR A 69 -5.45 16.16 1.05
N ALA A 70 -5.39 14.89 0.68
CA ALA A 70 -6.57 14.14 0.24
C ALA A 70 -7.64 14.09 1.34
N ARG A 71 -8.91 14.26 0.97
CA ARG A 71 -10.04 14.25 1.90
C ARG A 71 -11.12 13.33 1.38
N ASN A 72 -11.61 12.46 2.25
CA ASN A 72 -12.76 11.60 1.97
C ASN A 72 -13.59 11.46 3.25
N GLY A 73 -14.69 12.23 3.36
CA GLY A 73 -15.53 12.28 4.55
C GLY A 73 -14.72 12.61 5.81
N SER A 74 -14.73 11.68 6.78
CA SER A 74 -14.01 11.82 8.05
C SER A 74 -12.52 11.47 7.98
N CYS A 75 -12.03 11.00 6.82
CA CYS A 75 -10.64 10.61 6.63
C CYS A 75 -9.82 11.71 5.94
N TYR A 76 -8.56 11.85 6.34
CA TYR A 76 -7.64 12.88 5.86
C TYR A 76 -6.24 12.34 5.55
N GLY A 77 -5.68 12.89 4.47
CA GLY A 77 -4.26 12.88 4.17
C GLY A 77 -3.75 11.59 3.55
N LYS A 78 -2.43 11.42 3.61
CA LYS A 78 -1.68 10.41 2.83
C LYS A 78 -2.08 8.97 3.15
N TYR A 79 -2.55 8.77 4.37
CA TYR A 79 -2.88 7.48 4.96
C TYR A 79 -4.39 7.34 5.19
N GLN A 80 -5.19 8.33 4.78
CA GLN A 80 -6.65 8.37 5.01
C GLN A 80 -7.01 8.07 6.48
N LEU A 81 -6.26 8.69 7.41
CA LEU A 81 -6.50 8.56 8.85
C LEU A 81 -7.79 9.31 9.21
N LEU A 82 -8.56 8.79 10.18
CA LEU A 82 -9.65 9.57 10.78
C LEU A 82 -9.10 10.89 11.31
N ILE A 83 -9.76 12.01 10.99
CA ILE A 83 -9.32 13.36 11.36
C ILE A 83 -9.06 13.47 12.88
N GLY A 84 -9.87 12.80 13.69
CA GLY A 84 -9.69 12.76 15.15
C GLY A 84 -8.33 12.22 15.61
N TYR A 85 -7.70 11.30 14.86
CA TYR A 85 -6.39 10.76 15.19
C TYR A 85 -5.24 11.75 14.95
N LEU A 86 -5.50 12.81 14.19
CA LEU A 86 -4.52 13.85 13.93
C LEU A 86 -4.53 14.93 15.02
N HIS A 87 -5.50 14.91 15.95
CA HIS A 87 -5.59 15.84 17.08
C HIS A 87 -5.48 17.32 16.66
N GLY A 88 -6.02 17.67 15.48
CA GLY A 88 -5.97 19.01 14.90
C GLY A 88 -4.68 19.33 14.12
N ASP A 89 -3.61 18.56 14.27
CA ASP A 89 -2.36 18.74 13.51
C ASP A 89 -2.38 17.91 12.22
N LEU A 90 -2.75 18.55 11.11
CA LEU A 90 -2.82 17.92 9.79
C LEU A 90 -1.46 17.87 9.06
N SER A 91 -0.36 18.23 9.71
CA SER A 91 0.96 18.30 9.07
C SER A 91 1.40 16.93 8.52
N PRO A 92 2.18 16.89 7.42
CA PRO A 92 2.76 15.65 6.91
C PRO A 92 3.53 14.86 7.97
N LYS A 93 4.27 15.56 8.85
CA LYS A 93 5.04 14.95 9.94
C LYS A 93 4.13 14.24 10.94
N ASN A 94 3.01 14.85 11.33
CA ASN A 94 2.07 14.23 12.23
C ASN A 94 1.36 13.05 11.58
N GLN A 95 0.95 13.18 10.32
CA GLN A 95 0.36 12.07 9.56
C GLN A 95 1.30 10.85 9.49
N GLU A 96 2.58 11.06 9.18
CA GLU A 96 3.57 9.98 9.11
C GLU A 96 3.72 9.24 10.45
N ARG A 97 3.83 10.00 11.55
CA ARG A 97 3.98 9.46 12.91
C ARG A 97 2.71 8.75 13.40
N THR A 98 1.54 9.35 13.19
CA THR A 98 0.25 8.78 13.58
C THR A 98 -0.02 7.50 12.80
N ALA A 99 0.25 7.49 11.49
CA ALA A 99 0.11 6.31 10.66
C ALA A 99 1.07 5.19 11.09
N ASP A 100 2.34 5.51 11.38
CA ASP A 100 3.30 4.53 11.91
C ASP A 100 2.80 3.94 13.23
N ARG A 101 2.40 4.79 14.19
CA ARG A 101 1.88 4.33 15.50
C ARG A 101 0.66 3.43 15.33
N TYR A 102 -0.28 3.82 14.48
CA TYR A 102 -1.47 3.04 14.18
C TYR A 102 -1.11 1.67 13.58
N VAL A 103 -0.27 1.66 12.55
CA VAL A 103 0.10 0.42 11.85
C VAL A 103 0.91 -0.51 12.73
N TYR A 104 1.90 -0.01 13.47
CA TYR A 104 2.67 -0.84 14.39
C TYR A 104 1.80 -1.37 15.54
N GLY A 105 0.87 -0.56 16.06
CA GLY A 105 -0.04 -1.01 17.12
C GLY A 105 -1.04 -2.07 16.66
N ARG A 106 -1.59 -1.93 15.45
CA ARG A 106 -2.66 -2.82 14.94
C ARG A 106 -2.14 -4.05 14.20
N TYR A 107 -1.08 -3.89 13.40
CA TYR A 107 -0.57 -4.93 12.50
C TYR A 107 0.83 -5.42 12.87
N GLY A 108 1.52 -4.72 13.76
CA GLY A 108 2.92 -4.98 14.11
C GLY A 108 3.95 -4.55 13.04
N SER A 109 3.54 -4.35 11.78
CA SER A 109 4.41 -3.89 10.70
C SER A 109 3.62 -3.38 9.49
N TRP A 110 4.25 -2.56 8.65
CA TRP A 110 3.66 -2.13 7.38
C TRP A 110 3.49 -3.27 6.38
N VAL A 111 4.40 -4.25 6.39
CA VAL A 111 4.25 -5.46 5.57
C VAL A 111 2.98 -6.24 5.96
N ASN A 112 2.70 -6.38 7.26
CA ASN A 112 1.48 -7.04 7.73
C ASN A 112 0.23 -6.21 7.40
N ALA A 113 0.27 -4.89 7.56
CA ALA A 113 -0.82 -4.00 7.16
C ALA A 113 -1.14 -4.15 5.67
N LYS A 114 -0.12 -4.22 4.80
CA LYS A 114 -0.31 -4.45 3.37
C LYS A 114 -0.94 -5.82 3.11
N ARG A 115 -0.50 -6.87 3.79
CA ARG A 115 -1.09 -8.21 3.67
C ARG A 115 -2.57 -8.19 4.06
N PHE A 116 -2.89 -7.51 5.16
CA PHE A 116 -4.25 -7.33 5.62
C PHE A 116 -5.11 -6.60 4.58
N TRP A 117 -4.58 -5.48 4.05
CA TRP A 117 -5.22 -4.70 2.98
C TRP A 117 -5.53 -5.54 1.76
N LEU A 118 -4.59 -6.37 1.30
CA LEU A 118 -4.81 -7.22 0.12
C LEU A 118 -5.98 -8.20 0.28
N ALA A 119 -6.30 -8.59 1.51
CA ALA A 119 -7.40 -9.51 1.80
C ALA A 119 -8.74 -8.78 2.06
N HIS A 120 -8.71 -7.58 2.65
CA HIS A 120 -9.92 -6.91 3.13
C HIS A 120 -10.24 -5.60 2.42
N ASN A 121 -9.30 -5.09 1.62
CA ASN A 121 -9.39 -3.82 0.90
C ASN A 121 -9.52 -2.59 1.82
N TRP A 122 -9.08 -2.73 3.09
CA TRP A 122 -8.90 -1.67 4.09
C TRP A 122 -7.72 -2.03 5.01
N TYR A 123 -7.20 -1.06 5.75
CA TYR A 123 -6.18 -1.23 6.79
C TYR A 123 -6.42 -0.26 7.95
#